data_AF-A0A077ND15-F1
#
_entry.id   AF-A0A077ND15-F1
#
_cell.length_a   1.000
_cell.length_b   1.000
_cell.length_c   1.000
_cell.angle_alpha   90.00
_cell.angle_beta   90.00
_cell.angle_gamma   90.00
#
_symmetry.space_group_name_H-M   'P 1'
#
loop_
_entity.id
_entity.type
_entity.pdbx_description
1 polymer ?
#
loop_
_entity_poly.entity_id
_entity_poly.type
_entity_poly.pdbx_seq_one_letter_code
_entity_poly.pdbx_strand_id
1 'polypeptide(L)' 'MNKQYKDDDMLTPEEVCRLLGGISQKTLADWNNNHRHKKLLAPIRFTSKFVRYEYKNVIAFKEKCRAIY' A
#
# COMPACT_ATOMS: atom_id res chain seq x y z
N MET A 1 -13.32 5.30 -16.05
CA MET A 1 -13.14 3.84 -16.00
C MET A 1 -12.70 3.46 -14.59
N ASN A 2 -13.59 2.89 -13.78
CA ASN A 2 -13.23 2.41 -12.44
C ASN A 2 -12.65 1.00 -12.57
N LYS A 3 -11.33 0.86 -12.47
CA LYS A 3 -10.69 -0.46 -12.29
C LYS A 3 -11.26 -1.04 -10.98
N GLN A 4 -12.05 -2.11 -11.07
CA GLN A 4 -12.37 -2.95 -9.92
C GLN A 4 -11.11 -3.75 -9.59
N TYR A 5 -10.33 -3.28 -8.62
CA TYR A 5 -9.22 -4.04 -8.06
C TYR A 5 -9.78 -5.22 -7.28
N LYS A 6 -9.25 -6.42 -7.52
CA LYS A 6 -9.59 -7.60 -6.72
C LYS A 6 -8.64 -7.68 -5.52
N ASP A 7 -9.03 -8.40 -4.47
CA ASP A 7 -8.19 -8.55 -3.26
C ASP A 7 -6.78 -9.11 -3.55
N ASP A 8 -6.65 -9.95 -4.58
CA ASP A 8 -5.38 -10.54 -5.04
C ASP A 8 -4.60 -9.68 -6.05
N ASP A 9 -5.06 -8.46 -6.37
CA ASP A 9 -4.30 -7.57 -7.26
C ASP A 9 -2.99 -7.12 -6.62
N MET A 10 -1.90 -7.29 -7.38
CA MET A 10 -0.56 -6.84 -7.00
C MET A 10 -0.27 -5.45 -7.55
N LEU A 11 -0.37 -4.46 -6.67
CA LEU A 11 -0.16 -3.06 -6.99
C LEU A 11 1.30 -2.67 -7.01
N THR A 12 1.63 -1.76 -7.91
CA THR A 12 2.90 -1.01 -7.87
C THR A 12 2.89 0.02 -6.73
N PRO A 13 4.08 0.46 -6.27
CA PRO A 13 4.17 1.57 -5.31
C PRO A 13 3.40 2.82 -5.75
N GLU A 14 3.39 3.13 -7.05
CA GLU A 14 2.66 4.28 -7.59
C GLU A 14 1.15 4.15 -7.46
N GLU A 15 0.61 2.97 -7.72
CA GLU A 15 -0.83 2.72 -7.56
C GLU A 15 -1.25 2.77 -6.08
N VAL A 16 -0.42 2.21 -5.19
CA VAL A 16 -0.62 2.30 -3.74
C VAL A 16 -0.63 3.75 -3.27
N CYS A 17 0.33 4.55 -3.74
CA CYS A 17 0.39 5.98 -3.48
C CYS A 17 -0.91 6.69 -3.87
N ARG A 18 -1.45 6.39 -5.05
CA ARG A 18 -2.73 6.95 -5.52
C ARG A 18 -3.91 6.50 -4.65
N LEU A 19 -3.96 5.23 -4.25
CA LEU A 19 -5.05 4.66 -3.44
C LEU A 19 -5.10 5.18 -2.01
N LEU A 20 -3.93 5.47 -1.43
CA LEU A 20 -3.77 6.02 -0.09
C LEU A 20 -4.04 7.53 -0.01
N GLY A 21 -4.51 8.15 -1.11
CA GLY A 21 -4.84 9.58 -1.16
C GLY A 21 -3.88 10.43 -1.99
N GLY A 22 -3.07 9.81 -2.85
CA GLY A 22 -2.10 10.53 -3.69
C GLY A 22 -0.82 10.90 -2.96
N ILE A 23 -0.36 10.05 -2.03
CA ILE A 23 0.89 10.29 -1.29
C ILE A 23 2.12 10.10 -2.18
N SER A 24 3.28 10.62 -1.74
CA SER A 24 4.54 10.40 -2.44
C SER A 24 5.13 9.03 -2.15
N GLN A 25 5.96 8.49 -3.07
CA GLN A 25 6.70 7.25 -2.82
C GLN A 25 7.63 7.35 -1.61
N LYS A 26 8.13 8.55 -1.30
CA LYS A 26 8.93 8.81 -0.10
C LYS A 26 8.10 8.61 1.17
N THR A 27 6.86 9.10 1.18
CA THR A 27 5.90 8.89 2.28
C THR A 27 5.55 7.41 2.42
N LEU A 28 5.31 6.71 1.30
CA LEU A 28 5.06 5.27 1.32
C LEU A 28 6.25 4.49 1.90
N ALA A 29 7.48 4.84 1.50
CA ALA A 29 8.69 4.23 2.03
C ALA A 29 8.89 4.52 3.52
N ASP A 30 8.61 5.74 3.97
CA ASP A 30 8.62 6.07 5.39
C ASP A 30 7.60 5.22 6.16
N TRP A 31 6.38 5.09 5.64
CA TRP A 31 5.34 4.28 6.27
C TRP A 31 5.72 2.81 6.38
N ASN A 32 6.39 2.25 5.38
CA ASN A 32 6.88 0.87 5.44
C ASN A 32 7.92 0.64 6.55
N ASN A 33 8.67 1.66 6.95
CA ASN A 33 9.71 1.53 7.96
C ASN A 33 9.20 1.91 9.36
N ASN A 34 8.46 3.02 9.45
CA ASN A 34 8.12 3.69 10.71
C ASN A 34 6.65 3.56 11.11
N HIS A 35 5.73 3.20 10.20
CA HIS A 35 4.30 3.19 10.55
C HIS A 35 3.94 2.05 11.50
N ARG A 36 3.01 2.32 12.43
CA ARG A 36 2.48 1.32 13.39
C ARG A 36 1.90 0.09 12.70
N HIS A 37 1.28 0.30 11.53
CA HIS A 37 0.67 -0.74 10.70
C HIS A 37 1.54 -1.20 9.53
N LYS A 38 2.85 -0.97 9.56
CA LYS A 38 3.79 -1.37 8.49
C LYS A 38 3.73 -2.84 8.08
N LYS A 39 3.28 -3.73 8.98
CA LYS A 39 3.05 -5.15 8.67
C LYS A 39 2.02 -5.36 7.56
N LEU A 40 1.00 -4.49 7.47
CA LEU A 40 0.02 -4.53 6.39
C LEU A 40 0.61 -3.93 5.11
N LEU A 41 1.35 -2.83 5.23
CA LEU A 41 2.04 -2.21 4.11
C LEU A 41 3.34 -2.93 3.71
N ALA A 42 3.50 -4.21 4.03
CA ALA A 42 4.72 -4.96 3.72
C ALA A 42 4.83 -5.19 2.21
N PRO A 43 5.89 -4.71 1.54
CA PRO A 43 6.08 -4.96 0.11
C PRO A 43 6.50 -6.41 -0.14
N ILE A 44 5.88 -7.04 -1.13
CA ILE A 44 6.35 -8.28 -1.75
C ILE A 44 7.52 -7.92 -2.67
N ARG A 45 8.73 -8.31 -2.27
CA ARG A 45 9.95 -8.07 -3.04
C ARG A 45 10.17 -9.24 -3.99
N PHE A 46 9.98 -9.01 -5.29
CA PHE A 46 10.39 -9.97 -6.32
C PHE A 46 11.89 -9.81 -6.61
N THR A 47 12.36 -8.58 -6.72
CA THR A 47 13.79 -8.23 -6.85
C THR A 47 14.06 -6.91 -6.12
N SER A 48 15.33 -6.50 -6.00
CA SER A 48 15.70 -5.23 -5.37
C SER A 48 15.05 -3.99 -6.02
N LYS A 49 14.62 -4.09 -7.28
CA LYS A 49 13.95 -3.01 -8.02
C LYS A 49 12.44 -3.24 -8.22
N PHE A 50 11.98 -4.48 -8.13
CA PHE A 50 10.57 -4.82 -8.30
C PHE A 50 9.93 -5.20 -6.97
N VAL A 51 9.13 -4.28 -6.46
CA VAL A 51 8.29 -4.49 -5.27
C VAL A 51 6.82 -4.30 -5.62
N ARG A 52 5.97 -5.13 -5.04
CA ARG A 52 4.51 -5.10 -5.21
C ARG A 52 3.83 -5.09 -3.84
N TYR A 53 2.58 -4.66 -3.82
CA TYR A 53 1.75 -4.67 -2.62
C TYR A 53 0.42 -5.35 -2.94
N GLU A 54 -0.08 -6.15 -2.01
CA GLU A 54 -1.42 -6.72 -2.16
C GLU A 54 -2.48 -5.66 -1.90
N TYR A 55 -3.45 -5.53 -2.80
CA TYR A 55 -4.56 -4.60 -2.67
C TYR A 55 -5.28 -4.75 -1.33
N LYS A 56 -5.61 -5.99 -0.94
CA LYS A 56 -6.27 -6.29 0.34
C LYS A 56 -5.52 -5.71 1.55
N ASN A 57 -4.19 -5.79 1.54
CA ASN A 57 -3.40 -5.28 2.66
C ASN A 57 -3.35 -3.75 2.68
N VAL A 58 -3.33 -3.11 1.50
CA VAL A 58 -3.37 -1.65 1.36
C VAL A 58 -4.72 -1.09 1.80
N ILE A 59 -5.82 -1.76 1.46
CA ILE A 59 -7.17 -1.40 1.92
C ILE A 59 -7.29 -1.63 3.43
N ALA A 60 -6.89 -2.79 3.94
CA ALA A 60 -6.89 -3.05 5.38
C ALA A 60 -6.03 -2.04 6.15
N PHE A 61 -4.89 -1.61 5.58
CA PHE A 61 -4.07 -0.53 6.13
C PHE A 61 -4.85 0.78 6.18
N LYS A 62 -5.49 1.17 5.08
CA LYS A 62 -6.30 2.39 4.98
C LYS A 62 -7.46 2.37 5.98
N GLU A 63 -8.14 1.24 6.12
CA GLU A 63 -9.22 1.06 7.08
C GLU A 63 -8.71 1.15 8.52
N LYS A 64 -7.59 0.50 8.87
CA LYS A 64 -6.99 0.64 10.20
C LYS A 64 -6.55 2.07 10.51
N CYS A 65 -6.01 2.79 9.52
CA CYS A 65 -5.68 4.20 9.69
C CYS A 65 -6.92 5.08 9.90
N ARG A 66 -8.05 4.73 9.28
CA ARG A 66 -9.32 5.45 9.43
C ARG A 66 -10.09 5.09 10.70
N ALA A 67 -9.98 3.86 11.19
CA ALA A 67 -10.70 3.37 12.38
C ALA A 67 -10.20 3.97 13.71
N ILE A 68 -9.16 4.81 13.69
CA ILE A 68 -8.60 5.48 14.88
C ILE A 68 -9.34 6.81 15.17
N TYR A 69 -10.40 7.17 14.44
CA TYR A 69 -11.17 8.39 14.67
C TYR A 69 -12.68 8.16 14.68
#